data_AF-A0A1Q9HEB6-F1
#
_entry.id   AF-A0A1Q9HEB6-F1
#
_cell.length_a   1.000
_cell.length_b   1.000
_cell.length_c   1.000
_cell.angle_alpha   90.00
_cell.angle_beta   90.00
_cell.angle_gamma   90.00
#
_symmetry.space_group_name_H-M   'P 1'
#
loop_
_entity.id
_entity.type
_entity.pdbx_description
1 polymer ?
#
loop_
_entity_poly.entity_id
_entity_poly.type
_entity_poly.pdbx_seq_one_letter_code
_entity_poly.pdbx_strand_id
1 'polypeptide(L)' 'MNSVAQGLETAPDEIKLAVDLIYLLESNEVDPKTALEAIKIVQSDLEAKLAAQ' A
#
# COMPACT_ATOMS: atom_id res chain seq x y z
N MET A 1 -8.59 10.19 -19.47
CA MET A 1 -8.29 10.08 -18.03
C MET A 1 -9.45 9.50 -17.20
N ASN A 2 -10.58 9.09 -17.80
CA ASN A 2 -11.79 8.71 -17.04
C ASN A 2 -11.90 7.21 -16.66
N SER A 3 -10.98 6.36 -17.12
CA SER A 3 -11.10 4.90 -16.99
C SER A 3 -10.38 4.31 -15.77
N VAL A 4 -9.34 5.00 -15.26
CA VAL A 4 -8.55 4.53 -14.10
C VAL A 4 -9.25 4.82 -12.76
N ALA A 5 -9.88 6.00 -12.63
CA ALA A 5 -10.64 6.35 -11.43
C ALA A 5 -11.83 5.40 -11.23
N GLN A 6 -12.56 5.06 -12.30
CA GLN A 6 -13.72 4.18 -12.22
C GLN A 6 -13.34 2.72 -11.86
N GLY A 7 -12.15 2.26 -12.27
CA GLY A 7 -11.64 0.94 -11.91
C GLY A 7 -11.20 0.84 -10.45
N LEU A 8 -10.66 1.93 -9.88
CA LEU A 8 -10.21 1.97 -8.49
C LEU A 8 -11.38 1.99 -7.50
N GLU A 9 -12.48 2.68 -7.82
CA GLU A 9 -13.70 2.68 -7.00
C GLU A 9 -14.31 1.29 -6.81
N THR A 10 -14.15 0.40 -7.80
CA THR A 10 -14.66 -0.98 -7.77
C THR A 10 -13.60 -2.04 -7.43
N ALA A 11 -12.35 -1.63 -7.18
CA ALA A 11 -11.27 -2.56 -6.86
C ALA A 11 -11.44 -3.18 -5.46
N PRO A 12 -10.84 -4.35 -5.18
CA PRO A 12 -10.71 -4.87 -3.82
C PRO A 12 -10.01 -3.86 -2.90
N ASP A 13 -10.36 -3.87 -1.60
CA ASP A 13 -9.86 -2.90 -0.62
C ASP A 13 -8.32 -2.90 -0.52
N GLU A 14 -7.70 -4.08 -0.61
CA GLU A 14 -6.24 -4.24 -0.63
C GLU A 14 -5.58 -3.56 -1.83
N ILE A 15 -6.26 -3.54 -2.98
CA ILE A 15 -5.75 -2.88 -4.19
C ILE A 15 -5.87 -1.37 -4.06
N LYS A 16 -6.99 -0.86 -3.54
CA LYS A 16 -7.16 0.58 -3.29
C LYS A 16 -6.11 1.09 -2.31
N LEU A 17 -5.93 0.38 -1.20
CA LEU A 17 -4.93 0.74 -0.18
C LEU A 17 -3.51 0.69 -0.74
N ALA A 18 -3.17 -0.31 -1.56
CA ALA A 18 -1.86 -0.37 -2.20
C ALA A 18 -1.61 0.84 -3.11
N VAL A 19 -2.61 1.27 -3.88
CA VAL A 19 -2.50 2.46 -4.74
C VAL A 19 -2.32 3.73 -3.92
N ASP A 20 -3.07 3.89 -2.83
CA ASP A 20 -2.93 5.04 -1.92
C ASP A 20 -1.54 5.09 -1.27
N LEU A 21 -1.01 3.93 -0.84
CA LEU A 21 0.32 3.82 -0.27
C LEU A 21 1.41 4.15 -1.30
N ILE A 22 1.29 3.67 -2.54
CA ILE A 22 2.23 4.01 -3.63
C ILE A 22 2.21 5.53 -3.86
N TYR A 23 1.03 6.12 -3.98
CA TYR A 23 0.89 7.57 -4.16
C TYR A 23 1.54 8.36 -3.03
N LEU A 24 1.38 7.93 -1.77
CA LEU A 24 1.99 8.58 -0.61
C LEU A 24 3.52 8.49 -0.66
N LEU A 25 4.08 7.33 -0.99
CA LEU A 25 5.52 7.12 -1.08
C LEU A 25 6.15 7.96 -2.19
N GLU A 26 5.52 8.00 -3.36
CA GLU A 26 5.96 8.81 -4.50
C GLU A 26 5.86 10.30 -4.19
N SER A 27 4.76 10.76 -3.58
CA SER A 27 4.55 12.17 -3.23
C SER A 27 5.54 12.69 -2.19
N ASN A 28 6.11 11.80 -1.38
CA ASN A 28 7.16 12.12 -0.39
C ASN A 28 8.57 11.81 -0.91
N GLU A 29 8.73 11.49 -2.20
CA GLU A 29 10.02 11.18 -2.83
C GLU A 29 10.81 10.08 -2.08
N VAL A 30 10.11 9.10 -1.50
CA VAL A 30 10.74 8.03 -0.74
C VAL A 30 11.50 7.11 -1.68
N ASP A 31 12.78 6.85 -1.38
CA ASP A 31 13.58 5.89 -2.16
C ASP A 31 12.90 4.51 -2.18
N PRO A 32 12.71 3.88 -3.36
CA PRO A 32 12.01 2.60 -3.46
C PRO A 32 12.61 1.48 -2.62
N LYS A 33 13.94 1.46 -2.39
CA LYS A 33 14.57 0.45 -1.53
C LYS A 33 14.20 0.70 -0.08
N THR A 34 14.25 1.95 0.36
CA THR A 34 13.79 2.33 1.71
C THR A 34 12.30 2.00 1.90
N ALA A 35 11.46 2.30 0.91
CA ALA A 35 10.03 1.97 0.94
C ALA A 35 9.81 0.44 1.08
N LEU A 36 10.53 -0.37 0.30
CA LEU A 36 10.43 -1.82 0.38
C LEU A 36 10.83 -2.36 1.76
N GLU A 37 11.92 -1.86 2.35
CA GLU A 37 12.31 -2.27 3.71
C GLU A 37 11.27 -1.85 4.76
N ALA A 38 10.69 -0.65 4.63
CA ALA A 38 9.62 -0.19 5.52
C ALA A 38 8.35 -1.06 5.39
N ILE A 39 7.95 -1.41 4.16
CA ILE A 39 6.80 -2.28 3.89
C ILE A 39 6.99 -3.66 4.54
N LYS A 40 8.19 -4.24 4.51
CA LYS A 40 8.48 -5.52 5.20
C LYS A 40 8.25 -5.44 6.70
N ILE A 41 8.61 -4.32 7.32
CA ILE A 41 8.39 -4.08 8.76
C ILE A 41 6.88 -4.02 9.05
N VAL A 42 6.14 -3.23 8.26
CA VAL A 42 4.68 -3.12 8.38
C VAL A 42 4.00 -4.48 8.19
N GLN A 43 4.41 -5.24 7.17
CA GLN A 43 3.90 -6.60 6.93
C GLN A 43 4.11 -7.49 8.16
N SER A 44 5.32 -7.50 8.71
CA SER A 44 5.67 -8.32 9.88
C SER A 44 4.83 -7.96 11.12
N ASP A 45 4.55 -6.67 11.34
CA ASP A 45 3.67 -6.20 12.43
C ASP A 45 2.22 -6.66 12.24
N LEU A 46 1.69 -6.59 11.02
CA LEU A 46 0.33 -7.07 10.70
C LEU A 46 0.22 -8.59 10.86
N GLU A 47 1.21 -9.35 10.40
CA GLU A 47 1.28 -10.81 10.58
C GLU A 47 1.31 -11.18 12.07
N ALA A 48 2.11 -10.49 12.89
CA ALA A 48 2.15 -10.70 14.33
C ALA A 48 0.79 -10.43 14.99
N LYS A 49 0.07 -9.39 14.57
CA LYS A 49 -1.28 -9.07 15.06
C LYS A 49 -2.31 -10.12 14.67
N LEU A 50 -2.20 -10.71 13.48
CA LEU A 50 -3.07 -11.81 13.05
C LEU A 50 -2.78 -13.10 13.80
N ALA A 51 -1.50 -13.39 14.10
CA ALA A 51 -1.10 -14.57 14.87
C ALA A 51 -1.46 -14.49 16.37
N ALA A 52 -1.73 -13.29 16.88
CA ALA A 52 -2.15 -13.04 18.26
C ALA A 52 -3.68 -13.08 18.46
N GLN A 53 -4.46 -13.36 17.41
CA GLN A 53 -5.92 -13.57 17.46
C GLN A 53 -6.26 -15.04 17.72
#